data_AF-A0A6L5YY84-F1
#
_entry.id   AF-A0A6L5YY84-F1
#
_cell.length_a   1.000
_cell.length_b   1.000
_cell.length_c   1.000
_cell.angle_alpha   90.00
_cell.angle_beta   90.00
_cell.angle_gamma   90.00
#
_symmetry.space_group_name_H-M   'P 1'
#
loop_
_entity.id
_entity.type
_entity.pdbx_description
1 polymer ?
#
loop_
_entity_poly.entity_id
_entity_poly.type
_entity_poly.pdbx_seq_one_letter_code
_entity_poly.pdbx_strand_id
1 'polypeptide(L)'
;MHRTSLAALVLSAGALAACETAQPQAPTLPVGPGFQVSTIAWADSEATTRIAYALRDNGGRTELCGAIASEGSAAVTTLEPQILNNTRLASGETEIAPGLAYFTRTGSVAEGTPATCVVTEVPWNDAWAETPPQIEVKLEEFSL
;
A
#
# COMPACT_ATOMS: atom_id res chain seq x y z
N MET A 1 -6.26 23.34 -75.71
CA MET A 1 -6.94 24.03 -74.60
C MET A 1 -6.55 23.35 -73.30
N HIS A 2 -5.91 24.11 -72.41
CA HIS A 2 -5.38 23.67 -71.13
C HIS A 2 -6.51 23.51 -70.10
N ARG A 3 -6.39 22.51 -69.20
CA ARG A 3 -6.86 22.62 -67.81
C ARG A 3 -6.23 21.53 -66.93
N THR A 4 -5.08 21.91 -66.38
CA THR A 4 -4.50 21.44 -65.12
C THR A 4 -5.56 21.44 -64.02
N SER A 5 -5.61 20.40 -63.18
CA SER A 5 -6.27 20.48 -61.87
C SER A 5 -5.42 19.76 -60.83
N LEU A 6 -4.97 20.60 -59.89
CA LEU A 6 -4.15 20.33 -58.74
C LEU A 6 -4.98 19.72 -57.58
N ALA A 7 -4.28 18.86 -56.84
CA ALA A 7 -4.22 18.80 -55.36
C ALA A 7 -5.50 18.67 -54.53
N ALA A 8 -5.57 17.58 -53.78
CA ALA A 8 -5.99 17.60 -52.38
C ALA A 8 -5.42 16.35 -51.66
N LEU A 9 -4.14 16.41 -51.29
CA LEU A 9 -3.57 15.48 -50.31
C LEU A 9 -3.97 15.99 -48.92
N VAL A 10 -4.99 15.37 -48.35
CA VAL A 10 -5.46 15.65 -47.00
C VAL A 10 -4.42 15.12 -46.01
N LEU A 11 -3.73 16.05 -45.33
CA LEU A 11 -2.87 15.76 -44.19
C LEU A 11 -3.74 15.27 -43.03
N SER A 12 -3.72 13.97 -42.76
CA SER A 12 -4.21 13.40 -41.50
C SER A 12 -3.20 13.70 -40.40
N ALA A 13 -3.29 14.88 -39.79
CA ALA A 13 -2.60 15.20 -38.54
C ALA A 13 -3.22 14.32 -37.43
N GLY A 14 -2.56 13.19 -37.16
CA GLY A 14 -2.92 12.29 -36.07
C GLY A 14 -2.81 13.01 -34.74
N ALA A 15 -3.96 13.29 -34.13
CA ALA A 15 -4.04 13.69 -32.74
C ALA A 15 -3.54 12.52 -31.88
N LEU A 16 -2.27 12.57 -31.48
CA LEU A 16 -1.78 11.83 -30.33
C LEU A 16 -2.46 12.45 -29.10
N ALA A 17 -3.70 12.04 -28.85
CA ALA A 17 -4.34 12.24 -27.57
C ALA A 17 -3.45 11.53 -26.54
N ALA A 18 -2.71 12.32 -25.77
CA ALA A 18 -2.04 11.84 -24.57
C ALA A 18 -3.11 11.21 -23.68
N CYS A 19 -3.20 9.88 -23.71
CA CYS A 19 -3.83 9.15 -22.63
C CYS A 19 -2.94 9.35 -21.41
N GLU A 20 -3.14 10.46 -20.71
CA GLU A 20 -2.85 10.50 -19.28
C GLU A 20 -3.76 9.44 -18.66
N THR A 21 -3.21 8.24 -18.50
CA THR A 21 -3.76 7.26 -17.60
C THR A 21 -3.72 7.89 -16.22
N ALA A 22 -4.81 8.53 -15.81
CA ALA A 22 -5.02 8.96 -14.45
C ALA A 22 -4.79 7.73 -13.59
N GLN A 23 -3.62 7.69 -12.93
CA GLN A 23 -3.22 6.54 -12.15
C GLN A 23 -4.27 6.40 -11.05
N PRO A 24 -5.04 5.28 -11.01
CA PRO A 24 -6.10 5.13 -10.03
C PRO A 24 -5.51 5.35 -8.65
N GLN A 25 -5.96 6.40 -7.95
CA GLN A 25 -5.59 6.59 -6.56
C GLN A 25 -6.18 5.42 -5.79
N ALA A 26 -5.33 4.69 -5.06
CA ALA A 26 -5.79 3.60 -4.22
C ALA A 26 -6.87 4.13 -3.26
N PRO A 27 -7.96 3.39 -3.03
CA PRO A 27 -9.00 3.81 -2.11
C PRO A 27 -8.41 4.01 -0.71
N THR A 28 -8.93 4.99 0.00
CA THR A 28 -8.52 5.27 1.38
C THR A 28 -9.68 5.04 2.34
N LEU A 29 -9.34 4.53 3.53
CA LEU A 29 -10.28 4.29 4.62
C LEU A 29 -9.74 4.97 5.89
N PRO A 30 -10.54 5.75 6.64
CA PRO A 30 -10.07 6.28 7.90
C PRO A 30 -9.85 5.15 8.92
N VAL A 31 -8.74 5.22 9.65
CA VAL A 31 -8.46 4.37 10.81
C VAL A 31 -9.57 4.55 11.84
N GLY A 32 -10.08 3.43 12.35
CA GLY A 32 -11.21 3.39 13.29
C GLY A 32 -11.25 2.09 14.10
N PRO A 33 -12.38 1.75 14.76
CA PRO A 33 -12.46 0.64 15.72
C PRO A 33 -12.11 -0.76 15.17
N GLY A 34 -12.17 -0.95 13.85
CA GLY A 34 -11.81 -2.22 13.20
C GLY A 34 -10.31 -2.36 12.87
N PHE A 35 -9.49 -1.34 13.15
CA PHE A 35 -8.06 -1.39 12.91
C PHE A 35 -7.32 -1.95 14.12
N GLN A 36 -6.42 -2.88 13.85
CA GLN A 36 -5.38 -3.32 14.77
C GLN A 36 -4.22 -2.33 14.73
N VAL A 37 -3.53 -2.14 15.85
CA VAL A 37 -2.32 -1.32 15.91
C VAL A 37 -1.17 -2.16 16.46
N SER A 38 -0.20 -2.44 15.60
CA SER A 38 1.07 -3.05 16.00
C SER A 38 2.13 -1.98 16.23
N THR A 39 2.98 -2.17 17.22
CA THR A 39 4.12 -1.28 17.48
C THR A 39 5.41 -2.09 17.37
N ILE A 40 6.32 -1.63 16.52
CA ILE A 40 7.67 -2.14 16.37
C ILE A 40 8.59 -1.19 17.13
N ALA A 41 9.22 -1.68 18.19
CA ALA A 41 10.29 -0.97 18.88
C ALA A 41 11.61 -1.26 18.18
N TRP A 42 12.39 -0.21 17.92
CA TRP A 42 13.69 -0.34 17.28
C TRP A 42 14.76 -0.59 18.34
N ALA A 43 15.52 -1.68 18.18
CA ALA A 43 16.57 -2.05 19.11
C ALA A 43 17.54 -0.88 19.38
N ASP A 44 17.95 -0.74 20.64
CA ASP A 44 18.91 0.27 21.09
C ASP A 44 18.53 1.73 20.80
N SER A 45 17.23 2.02 20.60
CA SER A 45 16.72 3.37 20.42
C SER A 45 15.36 3.58 21.09
N GLU A 46 14.99 4.83 21.36
CA GLU A 46 13.63 5.20 21.78
C GLU A 46 12.66 5.29 20.59
N ALA A 47 13.11 4.91 19.39
CA ALA A 47 12.30 5.03 18.20
C ALA A 47 11.29 3.89 18.08
N THR A 48 10.11 4.22 17.55
CA THR A 48 9.02 3.28 17.35
C THR A 48 8.37 3.48 15.99
N THR A 49 7.91 2.40 15.40
CA THR A 49 7.03 2.41 14.21
C THR A 49 5.71 1.80 14.60
N ARG A 50 4.63 2.58 14.46
CA ARG A 50 3.26 2.14 14.68
C ARG A 50 2.61 1.87 13.33
N ILE A 51 1.98 0.71 13.22
CA ILE A 51 1.28 0.27 12.01
C ILE A 51 -0.17 0.00 12.39
N ALA A 52 -1.09 0.81 11.88
CA ALA A 52 -2.51 0.49 11.89
C ALA A 52 -2.84 -0.33 10.65
N TYR A 53 -3.58 -1.42 10.82
CA TYR A 53 -4.10 -2.20 9.70
C TYR A 53 -5.48 -2.80 9.99
N ALA A 54 -6.25 -3.02 8.95
CA ALA A 54 -7.53 -3.72 9.00
C ALA A 54 -7.69 -4.62 7.78
N LEU A 55 -8.35 -5.76 7.97
CA LEU A 55 -8.73 -6.67 6.91
C LEU A 55 -10.23 -6.66 6.69
N ARG A 56 -10.66 -6.77 5.44
CA ARG A 56 -12.07 -6.74 5.04
C ARG A 56 -12.33 -7.73 3.91
N ASP A 57 -13.56 -8.24 3.85
CA ASP A 57 -14.06 -8.91 2.67
C ASP A 57 -14.37 -7.88 1.57
N ASN A 58 -13.74 -8.05 0.41
CA ASN A 58 -14.04 -7.33 -0.81
C ASN A 58 -14.28 -8.34 -1.94
N GLY A 59 -15.53 -8.82 -2.04
CA GLY A 59 -15.95 -9.73 -3.11
C GLY A 59 -15.32 -11.13 -3.00
N GLY A 60 -15.15 -11.65 -1.79
CA GLY A 60 -14.50 -12.93 -1.51
C GLY A 60 -12.97 -12.87 -1.51
N ARG A 61 -12.39 -11.68 -1.69
CA ARG A 61 -10.95 -11.41 -1.58
C ARG A 61 -10.67 -10.57 -0.36
N THR A 62 -9.44 -10.68 0.12
CA THR A 62 -8.99 -9.93 1.29
C THR A 62 -8.53 -8.55 0.87
N GLU A 63 -9.22 -7.52 1.33
CA GLU A 63 -8.75 -6.14 1.28
C GLU A 63 -7.97 -5.82 2.55
N LEU A 64 -6.76 -5.30 2.39
CA LEU A 64 -5.89 -4.85 3.47
C LEU A 64 -5.75 -3.33 3.41
N CYS A 65 -6.19 -2.66 4.46
CA CYS A 65 -6.04 -1.23 4.65
C CYS A 65 -4.98 -0.94 5.71
N GLY A 66 -4.09 0.03 5.50
CA GLY A 66 -3.12 0.39 6.52
C GLY A 66 -2.51 1.78 6.46
N ALA A 67 -2.03 2.22 7.63
CA ALA A 67 -1.36 3.48 7.88
C ALA A 67 -0.17 3.27 8.82
N ILE A 68 0.86 4.09 8.65
CA ILE A 68 2.13 4.00 9.37
C ILE A 68 2.47 5.37 9.96
N ALA A 69 2.96 5.37 11.19
CA ALA A 69 3.64 6.52 11.78
C ALA A 69 4.90 6.04 12.50
N SER A 70 5.98 6.79 12.36
CA SER A 70 7.21 6.52 13.09
C SER A 70 7.62 7.73 13.90
N GLU A 71 8.08 7.47 15.10
CA GLU A 71 8.60 8.46 16.04
C GLU A 71 10.05 8.09 16.38
N GLY A 72 10.94 9.06 16.50
CA GLY A 72 12.34 8.85 16.87
C GLY A 72 13.36 9.33 15.83
N SER A 73 14.54 8.72 15.84
CA SER A 73 15.71 9.23 15.09
C SER A 73 15.55 9.21 13.57
N ALA A 74 16.28 10.09 12.87
CA ALA A 74 16.29 10.13 11.39
C ALA A 74 16.78 8.82 10.73
N ALA A 75 17.54 8.00 11.46
CA ALA A 75 17.94 6.67 11.01
C ALA A 75 16.72 5.74 10.85
N VAL A 76 15.72 5.85 11.73
CA VAL A 76 14.46 5.10 11.59
C VAL A 76 13.72 5.48 10.33
N THR A 77 13.60 6.77 9.99
CA THR A 77 12.96 7.18 8.73
C THR A 77 13.68 6.61 7.49
N THR A 78 14.98 6.34 7.60
CA THR A 78 15.79 5.79 6.51
C THR A 78 15.68 4.26 6.42
N LEU A 79 15.62 3.56 7.56
CA LEU A 79 15.58 2.09 7.64
C LEU A 79 14.15 1.53 7.61
N GLU A 80 13.16 2.31 8.05
CA GLU A 80 11.75 1.92 8.10
C GLU A 80 11.26 1.40 6.75
N PRO A 81 11.51 2.04 5.59
CA PRO A 81 11.08 1.50 4.31
C PRO A 81 11.64 0.10 4.02
N GLN A 82 12.88 -0.18 4.40
CA GLN A 82 13.51 -1.50 4.19
C GLN A 82 12.87 -2.56 5.10
N ILE A 83 12.64 -2.22 6.38
CA ILE A 83 11.94 -3.11 7.30
C ILE A 83 10.51 -3.37 6.88
N LEU A 84 9.79 -2.34 6.44
CA LEU A 84 8.43 -2.51 5.95
C LEU A 84 8.38 -3.36 4.68
N ASN A 85 9.38 -3.27 3.79
CA ASN A 85 9.46 -4.16 2.62
C ASN A 85 9.64 -5.63 3.01
N ASN A 86 10.40 -5.90 4.08
CA ASN A 86 10.65 -7.25 4.58
C ASN A 86 9.64 -7.69 5.66
N THR A 87 8.62 -6.86 5.91
CA THR A 87 7.53 -7.17 6.82
C THR A 87 6.39 -7.80 6.03
N ARG A 88 5.78 -8.85 6.55
CA ARG A 88 4.57 -9.47 5.99
C ARG A 88 3.42 -9.41 6.97
N LEU A 89 2.21 -9.48 6.45
CA LEU A 89 1.03 -9.82 7.23
C LEU A 89 0.71 -11.30 7.01
N ALA A 90 0.66 -12.08 8.08
CA ALA A 90 0.48 -13.53 7.99
C ALA A 90 -0.45 -14.09 9.07
N SER A 91 -1.07 -15.23 8.77
CA SER A 91 -1.88 -16.01 9.70
C SER A 91 -1.44 -17.46 9.62
N GLY A 92 -0.62 -17.90 10.57
CA GLY A 92 0.04 -19.20 10.51
C GLY A 92 0.95 -19.27 9.28
N GLU A 93 0.75 -20.27 8.42
CA GLU A 93 1.53 -20.45 7.19
C GLU A 93 1.00 -19.62 6.00
N THR A 94 -0.15 -18.96 6.15
CA THR A 94 -0.75 -18.16 5.07
C THR A 94 -0.20 -16.74 5.10
N GLU A 95 0.59 -16.38 4.09
CA GLU A 95 1.01 -15.00 3.85
C GLU A 95 -0.13 -14.25 3.12
N ILE A 96 -0.65 -13.19 3.75
CA ILE A 96 -1.77 -12.39 3.24
C ILE A 96 -1.25 -11.27 2.35
N ALA A 97 -0.20 -10.58 2.79
CA ALA A 97 0.43 -9.52 2.02
C ALA A 97 1.95 -9.50 2.27
N PRO A 98 2.78 -9.51 1.21
CA PRO A 98 4.21 -9.24 1.31
C PRO A 98 4.47 -7.73 1.29
N GLY A 99 5.33 -7.26 2.18
CA GLY A 99 5.71 -5.86 2.28
C GLY A 99 4.56 -4.97 2.74
N LEU A 100 4.82 -4.02 3.62
CA LEU A 100 3.82 -3.04 4.11
C LEU A 100 4.18 -1.60 3.72
N ALA A 101 5.21 -1.41 2.89
CA ALA A 101 5.73 -0.08 2.56
C ALA A 101 4.77 0.82 1.75
N TYR A 102 3.70 0.23 1.17
CA TYR A 102 2.66 0.94 0.42
C TYR A 102 1.57 1.56 1.31
N PHE A 103 1.56 1.28 2.60
CA PHE A 103 0.65 1.94 3.54
C PHE A 103 0.89 3.46 3.58
N THR A 104 -0.18 4.20 3.90
CA THR A 104 -0.10 5.66 4.01
C THR A 104 0.83 6.03 5.17
N ARG A 105 1.85 6.86 4.92
CA ARG A 105 2.72 7.42 5.96
C ARG A 105 2.13 8.70 6.54
N THR A 106 2.13 8.79 7.85
CA THR A 106 1.46 9.84 8.61
C THR A 106 2.31 10.26 9.81
N GLY A 107 2.03 11.43 10.37
CA GLY A 107 2.71 11.88 11.60
C GLY A 107 2.22 11.17 12.86
N SER A 108 1.03 10.57 12.82
CA SER A 108 0.48 9.77 13.92
C SER A 108 -0.61 8.82 13.40
N VAL A 109 -0.70 7.64 14.02
CA VAL A 109 -1.79 6.69 13.80
C VAL A 109 -2.84 6.91 14.89
N ALA A 110 -3.91 7.63 14.53
CA ALA A 110 -5.05 7.93 15.38
C ALA A 110 -6.36 7.67 14.63
N GLU A 111 -7.49 7.73 15.34
CA GLU A 111 -8.81 7.66 14.68
C GLU A 111 -8.96 8.79 13.66
N GLY A 112 -9.45 8.44 12.46
CA GLY A 112 -9.57 9.35 11.33
C GLY A 112 -8.32 9.48 10.45
N THR A 113 -7.17 8.93 10.87
CA THR A 113 -5.96 8.88 10.02
C THR A 113 -6.27 8.14 8.72
N PRO A 114 -5.93 8.68 7.53
CA PRO A 114 -6.17 7.98 6.27
C PRO A 114 -5.27 6.74 6.14
N ALA A 115 -5.87 5.61 5.74
CA ALA A 115 -5.18 4.37 5.45
C ALA A 115 -5.36 3.96 3.98
N THR A 116 -4.29 3.56 3.31
CA THR A 116 -4.34 3.03 1.94
C THR A 116 -4.90 1.63 1.96
N CYS A 117 -5.86 1.31 1.08
CA CYS A 117 -6.39 -0.05 0.92
C CYS A 117 -5.92 -0.70 -0.38
N VAL A 118 -5.60 -1.99 -0.31
CA VAL A 118 -5.29 -2.84 -1.47
C VAL A 118 -6.08 -4.14 -1.39
N VAL A 119 -6.64 -4.58 -2.51
CA VAL A 119 -7.23 -5.93 -2.61
C VAL A 119 -6.11 -6.90 -2.95
N THR A 120 -5.95 -7.93 -2.13
CA THR A 120 -4.97 -8.99 -2.33
C THR A 120 -5.56 -10.14 -3.13
N GLU A 121 -4.70 -11.03 -3.63
CA GLU A 121 -5.13 -12.27 -4.30
C GLU A 121 -5.57 -13.36 -3.31
N VAL A 122 -5.46 -13.12 -1.99
CA VAL A 122 -5.77 -14.10 -0.96
C VAL A 122 -7.29 -14.12 -0.70
N PRO A 123 -7.96 -15.29 -0.77
CA PRO A 123 -9.38 -15.40 -0.42
C PRO A 123 -9.66 -14.93 1.00
N TRP A 124 -10.82 -14.30 1.21
CA TRP A 124 -11.27 -13.91 2.54
C TRP A 124 -11.46 -15.15 3.44
N ASN A 125 -11.12 -15.01 4.72
CA ASN A 125 -11.36 -16.02 5.74
C ASN A 125 -12.00 -15.37 6.97
N ASP A 126 -13.24 -15.78 7.29
CA ASP A 126 -14.02 -15.25 8.42
C ASP A 126 -13.32 -15.43 9.77
N ALA A 127 -12.45 -16.43 9.90
CA ALA A 127 -11.68 -16.65 11.13
C ALA A 127 -10.78 -15.45 11.49
N TRP A 128 -10.40 -14.62 10.52
CA TRP A 128 -9.58 -13.43 10.78
C TRP A 128 -10.31 -12.30 11.51
N ALA A 129 -11.65 -12.31 11.50
CA ALA A 129 -12.42 -11.38 12.31
C ALA A 129 -12.26 -11.66 13.81
N GLU A 130 -12.08 -12.94 14.18
CA GLU A 130 -11.90 -13.37 15.57
C GLU A 130 -10.43 -13.47 15.96
N THR A 131 -9.58 -13.94 15.05
CA THR A 131 -8.13 -14.10 15.24
C THR A 131 -7.39 -13.32 14.15
N PRO A 132 -7.11 -12.02 14.38
CA PRO A 132 -6.45 -11.19 13.40
C PRO A 132 -5.08 -11.73 13.01
N PRO A 133 -4.73 -11.73 11.72
CA PRO A 133 -3.39 -11.99 11.22
C PRO A 133 -2.37 -11.05 11.86
N GLN A 134 -1.14 -11.53 12.03
CA GLN A 134 -0.08 -10.82 12.72
C GLN A 134 0.92 -10.23 11.74
N ILE A 135 1.52 -9.11 12.12
CA ILE A 135 2.65 -8.51 11.42
C ILE A 135 3.92 -9.26 11.83
N GLU A 136 4.64 -9.77 10.84
CA GLU A 136 5.89 -10.52 11.04
C GLU A 136 7.03 -9.89 10.25
N VAL A 137 8.19 -9.74 10.88
CA VAL A 137 9.40 -9.23 10.22
C VAL A 137 10.25 -10.41 9.77
N LYS A 138 10.55 -10.52 8.47
CA LYS A 138 11.52 -11.51 7.97
C LYS A 138 12.92 -10.94 8.13
N LEU A 139 13.65 -11.43 9.14
CA LEU A 139 15.01 -10.97 9.42
C LEU A 139 16.07 -11.61 8.52
N GLU A 140 15.75 -12.73 7.85
CA GLU A 140 16.70 -13.50 7.04
C GLU A 140 17.27 -12.72 5.84
N GLU A 141 16.58 -11.65 5.41
CA GLU A 141 16.98 -10.80 4.28
C GLU A 141 17.89 -9.60 4.68
N PHE A 142 18.24 -9.45 5.96
CA PHE A 142 19.12 -8.37 6.45
C PHE A 142 20.58 -8.78 6.63
N SER A 143 21.03 -9.84 5.94
CA SER A 143 22.46 -10.21 5.94
C SER A 143 23.26 -9.13 5.19
N LEU A 144 23.78 -8.15 5.94
CA LEU A 144 24.73 -7.13 5.49
C LEU A 144 26.13 -7.71 5.27
#